data_AF-A0A6I7NJC3-F1
#
_entry.id   AF-A0A6I7NJC3-F1
#
_cell.length_a   1.000
_cell.length_b   1.000
_cell.length_c   1.000
_cell.angle_alpha   90.00
_cell.angle_beta   90.00
_cell.angle_gamma   90.00
#
_symmetry.space_group_name_H-M   'P 1'
#
loop_
_entity.id
_entity.type
_entity.pdbx_description
1 polymer ?
#
loop_
_entity_poly.entity_id
_entity_poly.type
_entity_poly.pdbx_seq_one_letter_code
_entity_poly.pdbx_strand_id
1 'polypeptide(L)' 'MRVVRFYLDQPLSRGELLLDGDPAHYLGRVLRLRPGDQVQAFNGSGQEWPGEVVTVNKRDLTLQLGEPFAGLAESP' A
#
# COMPACT_ATOMS: atom_id res chain seq x y z
N MET A 1 -13.43 -10.87 0.79
CA MET A 1 -12.04 -10.65 0.32
C MET A 1 -11.28 -9.92 1.41
N ARG A 2 -10.07 -10.36 1.76
CA ARG A 2 -9.25 -9.72 2.80
C ARG A 2 -8.31 -8.73 2.12
N VAL A 3 -8.49 -7.43 2.37
CA VAL A 3 -7.57 -6.39 1.90
C VAL A 3 -6.31 -6.45 2.76
N VAL A 4 -5.14 -6.41 2.12
CA VAL A 4 -3.86 -6.41 2.82
C VAL A 4 -3.53 -4.99 3.25
N ARG A 5 -3.48 -4.75 4.56
CA ARG A 5 -3.06 -3.47 5.14
C ARG A 5 -1.59 -3.49 5.50
N PHE A 6 -0.85 -2.42 5.18
CA PHE A 6 0.56 -2.29 5.54
C PHE A 6 0.93 -0.84 5.86
N TYR A 7 1.94 -0.69 6.71
CA TYR A 7 2.49 0.59 7.09
C TYR A 7 3.58 1.02 6.09
N LEU A 8 3.56 2.30 5.71
CA LEU A 8 4.62 2.96 4.97
C LEU A 8 5.11 4.18 5.73
N ASP A 9 6.41 4.23 6.01
CA ASP A 9 7.06 5.36 6.68
C ASP A 9 7.40 6.50 5.72
N GLN A 10 6.43 6.88 4.88
CA GLN A 10 6.59 7.94 3.90
C GLN A 10 5.27 8.69 3.67
N PRO A 11 5.32 9.94 3.17
CA PRO A 11 4.13 10.65 2.73
C PRO A 11 3.43 9.86 1.62
N LEU A 12 2.13 9.65 1.79
CA LEU A 12 1.28 9.00 0.78
C LEU A 12 0.48 10.06 0.03
N SER A 13 0.31 9.86 -1.26
CA SER A 13 -0.47 10.71 -2.14
C SER A 13 -1.27 9.87 -3.12
N ARG A 14 -2.34 10.45 -3.64
CA ARG A 14 -3.17 9.82 -4.66
C ARG A 14 -2.37 9.73 -5.95
N GLY A 15 -2.42 8.58 -6.61
CA GLY A 15 -1.71 8.36 -7.87
C GLY A 15 -0.84 7.12 -7.84
N GLU A 16 0.12 7.06 -8.75
CA GLU A 16 1.13 6.01 -8.77
C GLU A 16 2.15 6.22 -7.65
N LEU A 17 2.34 5.19 -6.85
CA LEU A 17 3.35 5.11 -5.81
C LEU A 17 4.35 4.02 -6.19
N LEU A 18 5.57 4.43 -6.53
CA LEU A 18 6.68 3.54 -6.72
C LEU A 18 7.31 3.22 -5.37
N LEU A 19 7.35 1.94 -5.03
CA LEU A 19 8.07 1.41 -3.89
C LEU A 19 9.33 0.72 -4.40
N ASP A 20 10.45 0.96 -3.73
CA ASP A 20 11.72 0.25 -3.96
C ASP A 20 12.23 -0.33 -2.64
N GLY A 21 13.35 -1.06 -2.70
CA GLY A 21 14.03 -1.57 -1.50
C GLY A 21 13.18 -2.49 -0.64
N ASP A 22 13.16 -2.21 0.67
CA ASP A 22 12.53 -3.08 1.68
C ASP A 22 11.00 -3.16 1.55
N PRO A 23 10.25 -2.05 1.37
CA PRO A 23 8.80 -2.12 1.11
C PRO A 23 8.44 -2.98 -0.10
N ALA A 24 9.12 -2.79 -1.24
CA ALA A 24 8.88 -3.58 -2.45
C ALA A 24 9.15 -5.07 -2.22
N HIS A 25 10.26 -5.39 -1.53
CA HIS A 25 10.60 -6.77 -1.19
C HIS A 25 9.56 -7.40 -0.27
N TYR A 26 9.16 -6.71 0.79
CA TYR A 26 8.18 -7.20 1.75
C TYR A 26 6.83 -7.48 1.08
N LEU A 27 6.31 -6.52 0.34
CA LEU A 27 5.02 -6.62 -0.34
C LEU A 27 5.01 -7.70 -1.44
N GLY A 28 6.04 -7.72 -2.29
CA GLY A 28 6.12 -8.67 -3.40
C GLY A 28 6.50 -10.09 -2.97
N ARG A 29 7.36 -10.26 -1.95
CA ARG A 29 7.95 -11.57 -1.60
C ARG A 29 7.35 -12.18 -0.35
N VAL A 30 7.11 -11.39 0.69
CA VAL A 30 6.54 -11.88 1.96
C VAL A 30 5.03 -11.98 1.84
N LEU A 31 4.37 -10.89 1.42
CA LEU A 31 2.92 -10.87 1.22
C LEU A 31 2.48 -11.52 -0.09
N ARG A 32 3.43 -11.69 -1.03
CA ARG A 32 3.22 -12.36 -2.34
C ARG A 32 2.16 -11.69 -3.19
N LEU A 33 2.07 -10.37 -3.09
CA LEU A 33 1.13 -9.57 -3.86
C LEU A 33 1.44 -9.67 -5.35
N ARG A 34 0.39 -9.56 -6.15
CA ARG A 34 0.42 -9.63 -7.61
C ARG A 34 -0.33 -8.45 -8.20
N PRO A 35 -0.03 -8.06 -9.46
CA PRO A 35 -0.86 -7.11 -10.18
C PRO A 35 -2.34 -7.49 -10.11
N GLY A 36 -3.21 -6.54 -9.74
CA GLY A 36 -4.63 -6.77 -9.49
C GLY A 36 -5.02 -6.96 -8.02
N ASP A 37 -4.05 -7.19 -7.12
CA ASP A 37 -4.34 -7.35 -5.70
C ASP A 37 -4.69 -6.02 -5.04
N GLN A 38 -5.78 -6.02 -4.27
CA GLN A 38 -6.25 -4.87 -3.51
C GLN A 38 -5.49 -4.74 -2.19
N VAL A 39 -4.99 -3.55 -1.92
CA VAL A 39 -4.16 -3.23 -0.77
C VAL A 39 -4.58 -1.92 -0.09
N GLN A 40 -4.06 -1.70 1.11
CA GLN A 40 -4.34 -0.50 1.90
C GLN A 40 -3.05 -0.03 2.58
N ALA A 41 -2.57 1.13 2.17
CA ALA A 41 -1.39 1.77 2.74
C ALA A 41 -1.82 2.77 3.83
N PHE A 42 -1.09 2.82 4.93
CA PHE A 42 -1.27 3.86 5.95
C PHE A 42 0.10 4.30 6.48
N ASN A 43 0.20 5.55 6.93
CA ASN A 43 1.46 6.14 7.39
C ASN A 43 1.35 6.72 8.82
N GLY A 44 0.34 6.31 9.60
CA GLY A 44 0.16 6.81 10.97
C GLY A 44 -0.42 8.22 11.07
N SER A 45 -0.74 8.88 9.94
CA SER A 45 -1.42 10.19 9.93
C SER A 45 -2.90 10.14 10.34
N GLY A 46 -3.44 8.93 10.57
CA GLY A 46 -4.88 8.70 10.76
C GLY A 46 -5.66 8.54 9.44
N GLN A 47 -4.98 8.58 8.29
CA GLN A 47 -5.57 8.31 6.99
C GLN A 47 -5.14 6.95 6.45
N GLU A 48 -6.06 6.29 5.79
CA GLU A 48 -5.83 5.05 5.06
C GLU A 48 -6.01 5.31 3.56
N TRP A 49 -5.11 4.73 2.79
CA TRP A 49 -4.99 4.89 1.35
C TRP A 49 -5.30 3.54 0.69
N PRO A 50 -6.51 3.36 0.15
CA PRO A 50 -6.83 2.17 -0.61
C PRO A 50 -6.06 2.21 -1.92
N GLY A 51 -5.60 1.07 -2.40
CA GLY A 51 -4.89 0.99 -3.66
C GLY A 51 -4.86 -0.41 -4.24
N GLU A 52 -4.26 -0.51 -5.42
CA GLU A 52 -4.12 -1.75 -6.16
C GLU A 52 -2.67 -1.91 -6.62
N VAL A 53 -2.17 -3.14 -6.61
CA VAL A 53 -0.87 -3.44 -7.20
C VAL A 53 -0.96 -3.36 -8.71
N VAL A 54 -0.16 -2.49 -9.33
CA VAL A 54 -0.12 -2.31 -10.79
C VAL A 54 0.96 -3.20 -11.39
N THR A 55 2.17 -3.15 -10.83
CA THR A 55 3.31 -3.96 -11.29
C THR A 55 4.12 -4.45 -10.11
N VAL A 56 4.64 -5.66 -10.24
CA VAL A 56 5.60 -6.25 -9.29
C VAL A 56 6.82 -6.67 -10.07
N ASN A 57 7.91 -5.98 -9.83
CA ASN A 57 9.21 -6.29 -10.41
C ASN A 57 10.12 -6.93 -9.37
N LYS A 58 11.34 -7.26 -9.77
CA LYS A 58 12.29 -7.97 -8.90
C LYS A 58 12.88 -7.08 -7.79
N ARG A 59 12.85 -5.75 -7.97
CA ARG A 59 13.45 -4.76 -7.05
C ARG A 59 12.49 -3.65 -6.62
N ASP A 60 11.41 -3.49 -7.36
CA ASP A 60 10.47 -2.39 -7.28
C ASP A 60 9.03 -2.90 -7.43
N LEU A 61 8.09 -2.14 -6.89
CA LEU A 61 6.67 -2.46 -6.92
C LEU A 61 5.89 -1.16 -7.10
N THR A 62 4.99 -1.13 -8.08
CA THR A 62 4.15 0.04 -8.34
C THR A 62 2.75 -0.22 -7.80
N LEU A 63 2.27 0.72 -7.00
CA LEU A 63 0.91 0.76 -6.48
C LEU A 63 0.15 1.92 -7.10
N GLN A 64 -1.14 1.73 -7.36
CA GLN A 64 -2.05 2.82 -7.67
C GLN A 64 -2.85 3.13 -6.41
N LEU A 65 -2.56 4.25 -5.76
CA LEU A 65 -3.31 4.74 -4.60
C LEU A 65 -4.50 5.59 -5.05
N GLY A 66 -5.65 5.31 -4.43
CA GLY A 66 -6.90 6.03 -4.59
C GLY A 66 -7.04 7.22 -3.64
N GLU A 67 -8.29 7.65 -3.43
CA GLU A 67 -8.59 8.70 -2.46
C GLU A 67 -8.40 8.19 -1.03
N PRO A 68 -7.71 8.97 -0.17
CA PRO A 68 -7.60 8.62 1.23
C PRO A 68 -8.96 8.72 1.89
N PHE A 69 -9.22 7.83 2.83
CA PHE A 69 -10.33 7.95 3.74
C PHE A 69 -9.80 7.98 5.17
N ALA A 70 -10.57 8.57 6.09
CA ALA A 70 -10.25 8.49 7.50
C ALA A 70 -10.29 7.01 7.90
N GLY A 71 -9.14 6.44 8.26
CA GLY A 71 -9.06 5.08 8.77
C GLY A 71 -9.98 4.93 9.97
N LEU A 72 -10.45 3.71 10.24
CA LEU A 72 -11.27 3.45 11.43
C LEU A 72 -10.58 4.08 12.63
N ALA A 73 -11.18 5.15 13.17
CA ALA A 73 -10.76 5.70 14.45
C ALA A 73 -10.78 4.51 15.40
N GLU A 74 -9.62 4.11 15.94
CA GLU A 74 -9.63 3.26 17.11
C GLU A 74 -10.48 4.00 18.13
N SER A 75 -11.66 3.41 18.38
CA SER A 75 -12.63 3.95 19.30
C SER A 75 -11.92 4.19 20.64
N PRO A 76 -12.11 5.34 21.29
CA PRO A 76 -11.40 5.73 22.51
C PRO A 76 -11.61 4.75 23.67
#